data_AF-A0AAD9QTD5-F1
#
_entry.id   AF-A0AAD9QTD5-F1
#
_cell.length_a   1.000
_cell.length_b   1.000
_cell.length_c   1.000
_cell.angle_alpha   90.00
_cell.angle_beta   90.00
_cell.angle_gamma   90.00
#
_symmetry.space_group_name_H-M   'P 1'
#
loop_
_entity.id
_entity.type
_entity.pdbx_description
1 polymer ?
#
loop_
_entity_poly.entity_id
_entity_poly.type
_entity_poly.pdbx_seq_one_letter_code
_entity_poly.pdbx_strand_id
1 'polypeptide(L)'
;MALSIFNRFMWIMGLSIAISFRSLRQRQVIPIKIFLKIVRRTIILFGLGLLVSNSNYRVPGVLQRFAACYFILSMLLLVTNPGTDSVLPVGAWWNPLRDVVVLWGQWLFMLCLLTIYIVATFALKMPDCPRGYIGPGGLAANDSTYNCTGGTAGYIDRHLFGFKHIYQHPTCMKTYKTKFPYDPEGALGTLTSSFLVFLGVQGCITLALTGRDNEGAIPLNKNLWSVSFIFATGGMAFMLLTFCYLLVDVLGWWSGAPFVFPGKWPFSF
;
A
#
# COMPACT_ATOMS: atom_id res chain seq x y z
N MET A 1 13.11 -5.62 9.33
CA MET A 1 12.22 -6.80 9.26
C MET A 1 10.73 -6.43 9.29
N ALA A 2 10.28 -5.53 10.17
CA ALA A 2 8.85 -5.15 10.31
C ALA A 2 8.19 -4.61 9.02
N LEU A 3 8.89 -3.79 8.23
CA LEU A 3 8.32 -3.25 6.99
C LEU A 3 8.11 -4.32 5.90
N SER A 4 8.99 -5.32 5.82
CA SER A 4 8.80 -6.39 4.83
C SER A 4 7.60 -7.26 5.22
N ILE A 5 7.35 -7.46 6.52
CA ILE A 5 6.14 -8.11 7.04
C ILE A 5 4.91 -7.26 6.71
N PHE A 6 4.96 -5.95 6.95
CA PHE A 6 3.88 -5.02 6.65
C PHE A 6 3.52 -5.02 5.15
N ASN A 7 4.52 -4.95 4.26
CA ASN A 7 4.31 -4.98 2.82
C ASN A 7 3.69 -6.31 2.36
N ARG A 8 4.10 -7.44 2.93
CA ARG A 8 3.46 -8.74 2.67
C ARG A 8 2.00 -8.77 3.13
N PHE A 9 1.72 -8.23 4.30
CA PHE A 9 0.35 -8.16 4.81
C PHE A 9 -0.56 -7.31 3.90
N MET A 10 -0.05 -6.17 3.42
CA MET A 10 -0.75 -5.30 2.46
C MET A 10 -1.04 -6.03 1.15
N TRP A 11 -0.07 -6.78 0.64
CA TRP A 11 -0.26 -7.60 -0.55
C TRP A 11 -1.37 -8.64 -0.35
N ILE A 12 -1.33 -9.37 0.77
CA ILE A 12 -2.32 -10.40 1.11
C ILE A 12 -3.72 -9.79 1.30
N MET A 13 -3.81 -8.61 1.91
CA MET A 13 -5.05 -7.87 2.02
C MET A 13 -5.64 -7.60 0.62
N GLY A 14 -4.83 -7.22 -0.36
CA GLY A 14 -5.24 -7.01 -1.75
C GLY A 14 -5.83 -8.28 -2.39
N LEU A 15 -5.15 -9.42 -2.23
CA LEU A 15 -5.64 -10.72 -2.68
C LEU A 15 -7.03 -11.03 -2.09
N SER A 16 -7.20 -10.82 -0.78
CA SER A 16 -8.46 -11.10 -0.09
C SER A 16 -9.64 -10.23 -0.57
N ILE A 17 -9.35 -8.97 -0.93
CA ILE A 17 -10.34 -8.04 -1.50
C ILE A 17 -10.79 -8.54 -2.87
N ALA A 18 -9.85 -8.91 -3.75
CA ALA A 18 -10.15 -9.40 -5.09
C ALA A 18 -11.09 -10.62 -5.07
N ILE A 19 -10.79 -11.60 -4.20
CA ILE A 19 -11.60 -12.81 -4.03
C ILE A 19 -12.98 -12.47 -3.46
N SER A 20 -13.03 -11.59 -2.45
CA SER A 20 -14.28 -11.17 -1.83
C SER A 20 -15.22 -10.49 -2.83
N PHE A 21 -14.68 -9.62 -3.69
CA PHE A 21 -15.45 -8.95 -4.74
C PHE A 21 -15.93 -9.93 -5.82
N ARG A 22 -15.10 -10.89 -6.23
CA ARG A 22 -15.50 -11.97 -7.15
C ARG A 22 -16.67 -12.78 -6.59
N SER A 23 -16.62 -13.13 -5.30
CA SER A 23 -17.71 -13.86 -4.62
C SER A 23 -19.00 -13.04 -4.54
N LEU A 24 -18.91 -11.73 -4.26
CA LEU A 24 -20.07 -10.83 -4.24
C LEU A 24 -20.70 -10.66 -5.62
N ARG A 25 -19.89 -10.66 -6.68
CA ARG A 25 -20.37 -10.58 -8.06
C ARG A 25 -21.05 -11.85 -8.54
N GLN A 26 -20.51 -13.02 -8.22
CA GLN A 26 -21.17 -14.31 -8.54
C GLN A 26 -22.58 -14.40 -7.93
N ARG A 27 -22.80 -13.75 -6.78
CA ARG A 27 -24.10 -13.66 -6.11
C ARG A 27 -24.98 -12.53 -6.62
N GLN A 28 -24.55 -11.78 -7.65
CA GLN A 28 -25.28 -10.67 -8.29
C GLN A 28 -25.86 -9.66 -7.28
N VAL A 29 -25.07 -9.30 -6.28
CA VAL A 29 -25.52 -8.38 -5.22
C VAL A 29 -25.58 -6.95 -5.75
N ILE A 30 -26.65 -6.23 -5.40
CA ILE A 30 -26.85 -4.81 -5.76
C ILE A 30 -25.66 -3.96 -5.24
N PRO A 31 -25.07 -3.07 -6.05
CA PRO A 31 -23.87 -2.30 -5.70
C PRO A 31 -24.02 -1.45 -4.43
N ILE A 32 -25.22 -0.91 -4.16
CA ILE A 32 -25.47 -0.11 -2.95
C ILE A 32 -25.33 -0.92 -1.65
N LYS A 33 -25.72 -2.20 -1.68
CA LYS A 33 -25.57 -3.10 -0.52
C LYS A 33 -24.09 -3.45 -0.30
N ILE A 34 -23.33 -3.57 -1.39
CA ILE A 34 -21.88 -3.78 -1.34
C ILE A 34 -21.20 -2.52 -0.75
N PHE A 35 -21.56 -1.33 -1.22
CA PHE A 35 -21.07 -0.05 -0.72
C PHE A 35 -21.29 0.11 0.79
N LEU A 36 -22.52 -0.08 1.28
CA LEU A 36 -22.84 0.01 2.72
C LEU A 36 -22.05 -0.99 3.55
N LYS A 37 -21.81 -2.21 3.02
CA LYS A 37 -20.99 -3.22 3.67
C LYS A 37 -19.52 -2.80 3.79
N ILE A 38 -18.97 -2.18 2.74
CA ILE A 38 -17.59 -1.65 2.73
C ILE A 38 -17.46 -0.51 3.74
N VAL A 39 -18.39 0.46 3.72
CA VAL A 39 -18.39 1.60 4.65
C VAL A 39 -18.48 1.12 6.10
N ARG A 40 -19.41 0.22 6.41
CA ARG A 40 -19.55 -0.34 7.77
C ARG A 40 -18.27 -1.01 8.27
N ARG A 41 -17.62 -1.83 7.43
CA ARG A 41 -16.34 -2.48 7.80
C ARG A 41 -15.21 -1.47 8.01
N THR A 42 -15.15 -0.43 7.18
CA THR A 42 -14.16 0.64 7.28
C THR A 42 -14.31 1.41 8.59
N ILE A 43 -15.55 1.77 8.96
CA ILE A 43 -15.85 2.46 10.22
C ILE A 43 -15.50 1.59 11.44
N ILE A 44 -15.82 0.30 11.42
CA ILE A 44 -15.48 -0.62 12.52
C ILE A 44 -13.97 -0.72 12.70
N LEU A 45 -13.21 -0.89 11.61
CA LEU A 45 -11.75 -0.96 11.65
C LEU A 45 -11.12 0.35 12.14
N PHE A 46 -11.63 1.48 11.67
CA PHE A 46 -11.18 2.81 12.09
C PHE A 46 -11.48 3.07 13.57
N GLY A 47 -12.69 2.72 14.04
CA GLY A 47 -13.11 2.85 15.42
C GLY A 47 -12.31 1.96 16.39
N LEU A 48 -12.05 0.70 16.01
CA LEU A 48 -11.16 -0.19 16.77
C LEU A 48 -9.75 0.39 16.89
N GLY A 49 -9.23 1.00 15.82
CA GLY A 49 -7.94 1.68 15.84
C GLY A 49 -7.89 2.83 16.85
N LEU A 50 -8.95 3.64 16.94
CA LEU A 50 -9.04 4.73 17.91
C LEU A 50 -9.19 4.24 19.36
N LEU A 51 -9.93 3.15 19.59
CA LEU A 51 -10.12 2.57 20.93
C LEU A 51 -8.80 2.00 21.50
N VAL A 52 -7.96 1.40 20.67
CA VAL A 52 -6.65 0.87 21.07
C VAL A 52 -5.67 2.01 21.41
N SER A 53 -5.83 3.20 20.85
CA SER A 53 -4.95 4.37 21.07
C SER A 53 -5.18 5.10 22.41
N ASN A 54 -5.75 4.41 23.40
CA ASN A 54 -6.32 4.96 24.63
C ASN A 54 -5.46 6.07 25.30
N SER A 55 -6.09 7.21 25.60
CA SER A 55 -5.63 8.45 26.28
C SER A 55 -5.05 9.64 25.49
N ASN A 56 -4.53 9.46 24.27
CA ASN A 56 -4.21 10.58 23.38
C ASN A 56 -4.71 10.20 21.99
N TYR A 57 -5.82 10.78 21.53
CA TYR A 57 -6.47 10.46 20.25
C TYR A 57 -5.50 10.51 19.07
N ARG A 58 -4.76 9.43 18.82
CA ARG A 58 -3.79 9.35 17.73
C ARG A 58 -4.54 9.02 16.46
N VAL A 59 -4.42 9.91 15.49
CA VAL A 59 -5.17 9.83 14.23
C VAL A 59 -4.44 8.99 13.17
N PRO A 60 -3.10 8.96 13.09
CA PRO A 60 -2.38 8.04 12.23
C PRO A 60 -1.93 6.77 12.98
N GLY A 61 -2.21 5.61 12.37
CA GLY A 61 -1.91 4.31 12.94
C GLY A 61 -2.15 3.18 11.93
N VAL A 62 -1.51 2.03 12.17
CA VAL A 62 -1.48 0.87 11.28
C VAL A 62 -2.89 0.46 10.85
N LEU A 63 -3.81 0.37 11.81
CA LEU A 63 -5.21 -0.04 11.59
C LEU A 63 -5.99 0.98 10.75
N GLN A 64 -5.77 2.28 10.97
CA GLN A 64 -6.43 3.34 10.21
C GLN A 64 -5.91 3.36 8.77
N ARG A 65 -4.62 3.12 8.56
CA ARG A 65 -4.01 2.95 7.23
C ARG A 65 -4.59 1.76 6.48
N PHE A 66 -4.78 0.61 7.15
CA PHE A 66 -5.46 -0.53 6.54
C PHE A 66 -6.89 -0.22 6.14
N ALA A 67 -7.65 0.47 7.01
CA ALA A 67 -9.02 0.88 6.73
C ALA A 67 -9.09 1.82 5.51
N ALA A 68 -8.20 2.82 5.43
CA ALA A 68 -8.13 3.75 4.30
C ALA A 68 -7.79 3.05 2.98
N CYS A 69 -6.77 2.17 2.98
CA CYS A 69 -6.38 1.43 1.78
C CYS A 69 -7.48 0.47 1.30
N TYR A 70 -8.14 -0.21 2.25
CA TYR A 70 -9.28 -1.07 1.96
C TYR A 70 -10.43 -0.28 1.33
N PHE A 71 -10.73 0.90 1.86
CA PHE A 71 -11.79 1.76 1.35
C PHE A 71 -11.50 2.27 -0.07
N ILE A 72 -10.32 2.84 -0.30
CA ILE A 72 -9.90 3.37 -1.62
C ILE A 72 -10.01 2.28 -2.69
N LEU A 73 -9.48 1.08 -2.42
CA LEU A 73 -9.50 0.00 -3.40
C LEU A 73 -10.87 -0.62 -3.60
N SER A 74 -11.61 -0.84 -2.51
CA SER A 74 -12.97 -1.39 -2.62
C SER A 74 -13.89 -0.43 -3.38
N MET A 75 -13.71 0.89 -3.21
CA MET A 75 -14.42 1.88 -4.02
C MET A 75 -14.00 1.85 -5.47
N LEU A 76 -12.69 1.80 -5.74
CA LEU A 76 -12.18 1.71 -7.11
C LEU A 76 -12.73 0.47 -7.83
N LEU A 77 -12.69 -0.70 -7.19
CA LEU A 77 -13.21 -1.97 -7.70
C LEU A 77 -14.73 -1.95 -7.94
N LEU A 78 -15.47 -1.25 -7.08
CA LEU A 78 -16.91 -1.09 -7.22
C LEU A 78 -17.27 -0.19 -8.41
N VAL A 79 -16.57 0.94 -8.57
CA VAL A 79 -16.80 1.91 -9.66
C VAL A 79 -16.39 1.35 -11.01
N THR A 80 -15.24 0.70 -11.08
CA THR A 80 -14.66 0.25 -12.35
C THR A 80 -15.24 -1.06 -12.87
N ASN A 81 -16.24 -1.63 -12.17
CA ASN A 81 -17.10 -2.75 -12.53
C ASN A 81 -16.71 -3.51 -13.82
N PRO A 82 -15.61 -4.30 -13.84
CA PRO A 82 -15.30 -5.09 -15.01
C PRO A 82 -16.29 -6.26 -15.05
N GLY A 83 -17.37 -6.14 -15.83
CA GLY A 83 -18.34 -7.21 -16.09
C GLY A 83 -17.76 -8.39 -16.89
N THR A 84 -16.45 -8.59 -16.89
CA THR A 84 -15.71 -9.47 -17.80
C THR A 84 -15.23 -10.74 -17.10
N ASP A 85 -16.14 -11.42 -16.39
CA ASP A 85 -15.86 -12.78 -15.90
C ASP A 85 -16.30 -13.88 -16.90
N SER A 86 -16.94 -13.53 -18.04
CA SER A 86 -17.62 -14.49 -18.91
C SER A 86 -17.17 -14.57 -20.38
N VAL A 87 -16.32 -13.67 -20.93
CA VAL A 87 -16.18 -13.55 -22.40
C VAL A 87 -14.81 -13.93 -22.97
N LEU A 88 -13.77 -14.24 -22.18
CA LEU A 88 -12.40 -14.25 -22.72
C LEU A 88 -11.78 -15.66 -22.80
N PRO A 89 -11.27 -16.08 -23.98
CA PRO A 89 -10.59 -17.35 -24.16
C PRO A 89 -9.26 -17.32 -23.40
N VAL A 90 -9.07 -18.31 -22.56
CA VAL A 90 -7.88 -18.50 -21.72
C VAL A 90 -6.89 -19.32 -22.56
N GLY A 91 -5.62 -18.90 -22.65
CA GLY A 91 -4.60 -19.61 -23.45
C GLY A 91 -3.54 -18.78 -24.20
N ALA A 92 -3.61 -17.44 -24.23
CA ALA A 92 -2.61 -16.63 -24.93
C ALA A 92 -1.52 -16.07 -24.00
N TRP A 93 -0.25 -16.12 -24.42
CA TRP A 93 0.89 -15.47 -23.75
C TRP A 93 0.71 -13.94 -23.55
N TRP A 94 -0.24 -13.34 -24.29
CA TRP A 94 -0.62 -11.93 -24.22
C TRP A 94 -1.72 -11.60 -23.18
N ASN A 95 -2.24 -12.59 -22.45
CA ASN A 95 -3.25 -12.39 -21.40
C ASN A 95 -2.85 -11.35 -20.32
N PRO A 96 -1.59 -11.28 -19.85
CA PRO A 96 -1.18 -10.26 -18.87
C PRO A 96 -1.28 -8.83 -19.42
N LEU A 97 -0.91 -8.63 -20.67
CA LEU A 97 -0.99 -7.32 -21.33
C LEU A 97 -2.45 -6.92 -21.56
N ARG A 98 -3.32 -7.89 -21.86
CA ARG A 98 -4.74 -7.65 -22.06
C ARG A 98 -5.46 -7.21 -20.78
N ASP A 99 -5.13 -7.79 -19.63
CA ASP A 99 -5.67 -7.34 -18.33
C ASP A 99 -5.28 -5.90 -18.02
N VAL A 100 -4.02 -5.53 -18.27
CA VAL A 100 -3.56 -4.15 -18.10
C VAL A 100 -4.34 -3.18 -19.00
N VAL A 101 -4.63 -3.59 -20.24
CA VAL A 101 -5.41 -2.79 -21.19
C VAL A 101 -6.89 -2.71 -20.81
N VAL A 102 -7.51 -3.79 -20.35
CA VAL A 102 -8.93 -3.77 -19.93
C VAL A 102 -9.11 -2.98 -18.63
N LEU A 103 -8.14 -3.07 -17.71
CA LEU A 103 -8.15 -2.36 -16.42
C LEU A 103 -7.40 -1.02 -16.49
N TRP A 104 -7.16 -0.47 -17.68
CA TRP A 104 -6.42 0.77 -17.89
C TRP A 104 -6.94 1.94 -17.04
N GLY A 105 -8.26 2.04 -16.83
CA GLY A 105 -8.87 3.05 -15.96
C GLY A 105 -8.48 2.91 -14.48
N GLN A 106 -8.36 1.68 -13.96
CA GLN A 106 -7.87 1.44 -12.61
C GLN A 106 -6.38 1.80 -12.49
N TRP A 107 -5.58 1.40 -13.47
CA TRP A 107 -4.15 1.74 -13.54
C TRP A 107 -3.93 3.25 -13.58
N LEU A 108 -4.69 3.96 -14.42
CA LEU A 108 -4.60 5.41 -14.54
C LEU A 108 -4.92 6.11 -13.22
N PHE A 109 -5.99 5.69 -12.52
CA PHE A 109 -6.34 6.26 -11.22
C PHE A 109 -5.23 6.01 -10.17
N MET A 110 -4.71 4.78 -10.09
CA MET A 110 -3.67 4.44 -9.10
C MET A 110 -2.33 5.10 -9.43
N LEU A 111 -1.97 5.21 -10.71
CA LEU A 111 -0.81 5.98 -11.15
C LEU A 111 -0.99 7.47 -10.86
N CYS A 112 -2.19 8.02 -11.04
CA CYS A 112 -2.49 9.40 -10.66
C CYS A 112 -2.25 9.64 -9.16
N LEU A 113 -2.76 8.77 -8.28
CA LEU A 113 -2.48 8.85 -6.84
C LEU A 113 -0.98 8.76 -6.52
N LEU A 114 -0.24 7.89 -7.23
CA LEU A 114 1.21 7.78 -7.08
C LEU A 114 1.93 9.05 -7.57
N THR A 115 1.51 9.63 -8.69
CA THR A 115 2.08 10.88 -9.20
C THR A 115 1.82 12.03 -8.23
N ILE A 116 0.62 12.12 -7.65
CA ILE A 116 0.29 13.10 -6.61
C ILE A 116 1.23 12.93 -5.41
N TYR A 117 1.48 11.70 -4.97
CA TYR A 117 2.44 11.41 -3.91
C TYR A 117 3.87 11.88 -4.26
N ILE A 118 4.36 11.57 -5.46
CA ILE A 118 5.70 11.96 -5.91
C ILE A 118 5.80 13.49 -6.00
N VAL A 119 4.82 14.14 -6.63
CA VAL A 119 4.77 15.60 -6.76
C VAL A 119 4.70 16.25 -5.38
N ALA A 120 3.84 15.79 -4.48
CA ALA A 120 3.77 16.30 -3.12
C ALA A 120 5.12 16.16 -2.40
N THR A 121 5.82 15.03 -2.58
CA THR A 121 7.10 14.77 -1.91
C THR A 121 8.25 15.64 -2.43
N PHE A 122 8.34 15.85 -3.75
CA PHE A 122 9.49 16.52 -4.38
C PHE A 122 9.25 17.99 -4.78
N ALA A 123 8.00 18.41 -5.03
CA ALA A 123 7.68 19.76 -5.49
C ALA A 123 7.48 20.76 -4.35
N LEU A 124 7.05 20.29 -3.16
CA LEU A 124 6.82 21.18 -2.03
C LEU A 124 8.14 21.58 -1.37
N LYS A 125 8.41 22.89 -1.39
CA LYS A 125 9.53 23.50 -0.69
C LYS A 125 9.09 23.87 0.73
N MET A 126 9.68 23.22 1.73
CA MET A 126 9.52 23.61 3.14
C MET A 126 10.54 24.67 3.55
N PRO A 127 10.25 25.42 4.62
CA PRO A 127 11.25 26.21 5.32
C PRO A 127 12.34 25.29 5.89
N ASP A 128 13.60 25.71 5.78
CA ASP A 128 14.79 25.09 6.39
C ASP A 128 15.22 23.68 5.90
N CYS A 129 14.62 23.14 4.83
CA CYS A 129 14.98 21.81 4.30
C CYS A 129 15.25 21.80 2.78
N PRO A 130 16.22 21.00 2.30
CA PRO A 130 16.42 20.79 0.86
C PRO A 130 15.22 20.05 0.25
N ARG A 131 14.94 20.32 -1.03
CA ARG A 131 13.84 19.68 -1.76
C ARG A 131 14.04 18.17 -1.85
N GLY A 132 12.96 17.40 -1.66
CA GLY A 132 12.99 15.95 -1.76
C GLY A 132 13.68 15.24 -0.59
N TYR A 133 13.92 15.92 0.53
CA TYR A 133 14.44 15.28 1.73
C TYR A 133 13.36 14.39 2.37
N ILE A 134 13.69 13.13 2.65
CA ILE A 134 12.77 12.12 3.25
C ILE A 134 13.44 11.45 4.47
N GLY A 135 14.54 12.03 4.97
CA GLY A 135 15.34 11.44 6.06
C GLY A 135 14.78 11.68 7.47
N PRO A 136 15.38 11.03 8.48
CA PRO A 136 15.00 11.22 9.88
C PRO A 136 15.35 12.61 10.43
N GLY A 137 16.19 13.41 9.76
CA GLY A 137 16.69 14.69 10.27
C GLY A 137 17.71 14.51 11.41
N GLY A 138 18.17 15.62 11.99
CA GLY A 138 19.05 15.59 13.16
C GLY A 138 20.48 15.16 12.84
N LEU A 139 21.09 14.35 13.70
CA LEU A 139 22.49 13.90 13.54
C LEU A 139 22.76 13.10 12.25
N ALA A 140 21.72 12.65 11.54
CA ALA A 140 21.85 11.90 10.29
C ALA A 140 22.21 12.77 9.07
N ALA A 141 21.99 14.07 9.14
CA ALA A 141 22.30 15.01 8.08
C ALA A 141 22.74 16.30 8.78
N ASN A 142 24.01 16.68 8.64
CA ASN A 142 24.72 17.80 9.29
C ASN A 142 23.84 18.97 9.81
N ASP A 143 24.38 19.71 10.80
CA ASP A 143 23.73 20.76 11.61
C ASP A 143 22.66 21.66 10.94
N SER A 144 22.70 21.91 9.63
CA SER A 144 21.66 22.67 8.90
C SER A 144 20.31 21.96 8.72
N THR A 145 20.17 20.66 9.02
CA THR A 145 18.92 19.89 8.78
C THR A 145 18.30 19.24 10.03
N TYR A 146 18.63 19.76 11.22
CA TYR A 146 18.14 19.23 12.50
C TYR A 146 16.62 19.27 12.67
N ASN A 147 15.94 20.22 12.00
CA ASN A 147 14.50 20.46 12.08
C ASN A 147 13.68 19.74 10.98
N CYS A 148 14.32 18.92 10.13
CA CYS A 148 13.71 18.32 8.93
C CYS A 148 13.17 16.90 9.13
N THR A 149 12.76 16.53 10.36
CA THR A 149 12.34 15.15 10.69
C THR A 149 11.17 14.69 9.83
N GLY A 150 11.40 13.67 9.00
CA GLY A 150 10.37 13.09 8.12
C GLY A 150 10.12 13.89 6.84
N GLY A 151 10.89 14.94 6.59
CA GLY A 151 10.81 15.75 5.38
C GLY A 151 9.40 16.27 5.06
N THR A 152 9.06 16.26 3.78
CA THR A 152 7.75 16.70 3.27
C THR A 152 6.58 15.94 3.84
N ALA A 153 6.75 14.63 4.02
CA ALA A 153 5.70 13.79 4.55
C ALA A 153 5.37 14.16 6.00
N GLY A 154 6.39 14.28 6.85
CA GLY A 154 6.22 14.69 8.24
C GLY A 154 5.62 16.10 8.38
N TYR A 155 5.97 17.04 7.51
CA TYR A 155 5.40 18.39 7.54
C TYR A 155 3.93 18.43 7.17
N ILE A 156 3.52 17.70 6.12
CA ILE A 156 2.12 17.60 5.70
C ILE A 156 1.30 16.88 6.76
N ASP A 157 1.81 15.78 7.31
CA ASP A 157 1.09 15.01 8.32
C ASP A 157 0.81 15.88 9.56
N ARG A 158 1.76 16.73 9.98
CA ARG A 158 1.57 17.69 11.07
C ARG A 158 0.52 18.75 10.79
N HIS A 159 0.42 19.23 9.55
CA HIS A 159 -0.61 20.20 9.17
C HIS A 159 -1.99 19.54 9.05
N LEU A 160 -2.05 18.29 8.57
CA LEU A 160 -3.30 17.59 8.34
C LEU A 160 -3.92 17.05 9.63
N PHE A 161 -3.11 16.44 10.50
CA PHE A 161 -3.57 15.82 11.74
C PHE A 161 -3.41 16.72 12.97
N GLY A 162 -2.53 17.74 12.89
CA GLY A 162 -2.20 18.60 14.03
C GLY A 162 -1.18 17.97 14.97
N PHE A 163 -0.41 18.82 15.66
CA PHE A 163 0.67 18.36 16.55
C PHE A 163 0.21 17.47 17.70
N LYS A 164 -1.01 17.64 18.23
CA LYS A 164 -1.53 16.88 19.38
C LYS A 164 -1.91 15.43 19.05
N HIS A 165 -2.16 15.13 17.77
CA HIS A 165 -2.68 13.84 17.32
C HIS A 165 -1.64 12.93 16.69
N ILE A 166 -0.38 13.37 16.64
CA ILE A 166 0.77 12.63 16.12
C ILE A 166 1.62 12.09 17.27
N TYR A 167 2.27 10.95 17.04
CA TYR A 167 3.17 10.34 18.00
C TYR A 167 4.30 11.28 18.43
N GLN A 168 4.28 11.65 19.72
CA GLN A 168 5.18 12.65 20.30
C GLN A 168 6.60 12.13 20.56
N HIS A 169 6.77 10.81 20.75
CA HIS A 169 8.04 10.22 21.17
C HIS A 169 8.54 9.15 20.19
N PRO A 170 8.77 9.47 18.91
CA PRO A 170 9.31 8.51 17.95
C PRO A 170 10.74 8.11 18.31
N THR A 171 11.15 6.89 17.96
CA THR A 171 12.51 6.39 18.23
C THR A 171 13.58 7.31 17.62
N CYS A 172 13.30 7.93 16.47
CA CYS A 172 14.20 8.90 15.83
C CYS A 172 14.48 10.14 16.70
N MET A 173 13.56 10.53 17.59
CA MET A 173 13.78 11.61 18.55
C MET A 173 14.92 11.28 19.53
N LYS A 174 14.97 10.03 20.01
CA LYS A 174 16.04 9.58 20.92
C LYS A 174 17.35 9.33 20.18
N THR A 175 17.29 8.66 19.01
CA THR A 175 18.48 8.25 18.26
C THR A 175 19.16 9.41 17.52
N TYR A 176 18.39 10.30 16.90
CA TYR A 176 18.91 11.39 16.06
C TYR A 176 18.79 12.78 16.71
N LYS A 177 18.37 12.85 17.98
CA LYS A 177 18.17 14.09 18.75
C LYS A 177 17.27 15.13 18.05
N THR A 178 16.25 14.66 17.34
CA THR A 178 15.32 15.54 16.62
C THR A 178 14.24 16.12 17.52
N LYS A 179 13.73 17.32 17.23
CA LYS A 179 12.71 17.98 18.07
C LYS A 179 11.26 17.71 17.70
N PHE A 180 10.99 17.28 16.46
CA PHE A 180 9.61 17.22 15.97
C PHE A 180 8.98 15.83 16.06
N PRO A 181 7.66 15.76 16.35
CA PRO A 181 6.90 14.52 16.33
C PRO A 181 6.78 14.00 14.89
N TYR A 182 6.83 12.69 14.71
CA TYR A 182 6.81 12.06 13.39
C TYR A 182 6.18 10.67 13.46
N ASP A 183 5.34 10.36 12.48
CA ASP A 183 4.73 9.06 12.31
C ASP A 183 4.97 8.51 10.89
N PRO A 184 5.53 7.30 10.74
CA PRO A 184 5.76 6.69 9.42
C PRO A 184 4.46 6.19 8.75
N GLU A 185 3.33 6.30 9.45
CA GLU A 185 2.02 5.78 9.06
C GLU A 185 1.03 6.89 8.67
N GLY A 186 1.53 8.08 8.36
CA GLY A 186 0.74 9.23 7.97
C GLY A 186 0.04 9.11 6.61
N ALA A 187 -0.60 10.21 6.21
CA ALA A 187 -1.53 10.24 5.07
C ALA A 187 -0.83 9.93 3.75
N LEU A 188 0.38 10.45 3.54
CA LEU A 188 1.16 10.19 2.33
C LEU A 188 1.60 8.73 2.22
N GLY A 189 1.86 8.06 3.35
CA GLY A 189 2.13 6.62 3.37
C GLY A 189 0.93 5.78 2.94
N THR A 190 -0.30 6.25 3.16
CA THR A 190 -1.51 5.52 2.75
C THR A 190 -1.65 5.43 1.23
N LEU A 191 -1.16 6.43 0.48
CA LEU A 191 -1.21 6.45 -0.99
C LEU A 191 -0.30 5.38 -1.60
N THR A 192 0.97 5.33 -1.16
CA THR A 192 1.93 4.31 -1.62
C THR A 192 1.50 2.90 -1.21
N SER A 193 0.93 2.77 -0.02
CA SER A 193 0.32 1.53 0.45
C SER A 193 -0.87 1.08 -0.39
N SER A 194 -1.74 2.00 -0.78
CA SER A 194 -2.90 1.67 -1.63
C SER A 194 -2.44 1.10 -2.97
N PHE A 195 -1.35 1.63 -3.53
CA PHE A 195 -0.73 1.09 -4.73
C PHE A 195 -0.20 -0.34 -4.54
N LEU A 196 0.46 -0.62 -3.42
CA LEU A 196 0.94 -1.98 -3.12
C LEU A 196 -0.22 -3.00 -2.99
N VAL A 197 -1.31 -2.61 -2.34
CA VAL A 197 -2.50 -3.46 -2.20
C VAL A 197 -3.17 -3.67 -3.56
N PHE A 198 -3.15 -2.68 -4.45
CA PHE A 198 -3.61 -2.81 -5.84
C PHE A 198 -2.80 -3.80 -6.65
N LEU A 199 -1.46 -3.77 -6.53
CA LEU A 199 -0.62 -4.79 -7.16
C LEU A 199 -0.97 -6.20 -6.65
N GLY A 200 -1.31 -6.35 -5.36
CA GLY A 200 -1.86 -7.58 -4.82
C GLY A 200 -3.17 -8.01 -5.49
N VAL A 201 -4.10 -7.09 -5.72
CA VAL A 201 -5.35 -7.38 -6.46
C VAL A 201 -5.04 -7.86 -7.89
N GLN A 202 -4.13 -7.19 -8.61
CA GLN A 202 -3.73 -7.58 -9.96
C GLN A 202 -3.09 -8.97 -9.97
N GLY A 203 -2.17 -9.23 -9.03
CA GLY A 203 -1.56 -10.55 -8.85
C GLY A 203 -2.60 -11.65 -8.64
N CYS A 204 -3.68 -11.38 -7.90
CA CYS A 204 -4.79 -12.32 -7.73
C CYS A 204 -5.51 -12.62 -9.05
N ILE A 205 -5.80 -11.58 -9.84
CA ILE A 205 -6.56 -11.70 -11.09
C ILE A 205 -5.74 -12.50 -12.10
N THR A 206 -4.47 -12.15 -12.29
CA THR A 206 -3.56 -12.88 -13.18
C THR A 206 -3.42 -14.34 -12.76
N LEU A 207 -3.22 -14.63 -11.46
CA LEU A 207 -3.17 -16.00 -10.94
C LEU A 207 -4.47 -16.78 -11.16
N ALA A 208 -5.62 -16.14 -10.95
CA ALA A 208 -6.92 -16.78 -11.11
C ALA A 208 -7.23 -17.15 -12.56
N LEU A 209 -6.65 -16.42 -13.52
CA LEU A 209 -6.77 -16.69 -14.96
C LEU A 209 -5.79 -17.79 -15.38
N THR A 210 -4.51 -17.68 -15.02
CA THR A 210 -3.49 -18.70 -15.36
C THR A 210 -3.77 -20.05 -14.68
N GLY A 211 -4.33 -20.03 -13.46
CA GLY A 211 -4.71 -21.24 -12.73
C GLY A 211 -5.92 -21.99 -13.28
N ARG A 212 -6.63 -21.43 -14.27
CA ARG A 212 -7.77 -22.09 -14.93
C ARG A 212 -7.32 -23.04 -16.06
N ASP A 213 -6.10 -22.86 -16.57
CA ASP A 213 -5.59 -23.54 -17.76
C ASP A 213 -4.68 -24.75 -17.48
N ASN A 214 -4.38 -25.08 -16.22
CA ASN A 214 -3.36 -26.11 -15.95
C ASN A 214 -3.96 -27.43 -15.45
N GLU A 215 -3.89 -28.43 -16.35
CA GLU A 215 -3.63 -29.85 -16.08
C GLU A 215 -2.20 -30.08 -15.49
N GLY A 216 -1.68 -29.11 -14.72
CA GLY A 216 -0.37 -29.16 -14.08
C GLY A 216 -0.44 -29.77 -12.69
N ALA A 217 0.71 -30.28 -12.21
CA ALA A 217 0.86 -31.14 -11.04
C ALA A 217 0.25 -30.67 -9.70
N ILE A 218 -0.21 -29.41 -9.58
CA ILE A 218 -0.92 -28.93 -8.38
C ILE A 218 -2.11 -28.03 -8.78
N PRO A 219 -3.35 -28.52 -8.76
CA PRO A 219 -4.53 -27.70 -9.02
C PRO A 219 -4.74 -26.66 -7.91
N LEU A 220 -5.04 -25.42 -8.30
CA LEU A 220 -5.39 -24.35 -7.37
C LEU A 220 -6.79 -24.59 -6.80
N ASN A 221 -6.85 -25.10 -5.58
CA ASN A 221 -8.09 -25.39 -4.87
C ASN A 221 -8.80 -24.08 -4.46
N LYS A 222 -10.14 -24.04 -4.59
CA LYS A 222 -11.01 -22.89 -4.24
C LYS A 222 -11.05 -22.58 -2.73
N ASN A 223 -10.50 -23.45 -1.89
CA ASN A 223 -10.42 -23.25 -0.45
C ASN A 223 -9.21 -22.36 -0.09
N LEU A 224 -9.49 -21.29 0.67
CA LEU A 224 -8.60 -20.18 1.07
C LEU A 224 -7.30 -20.56 1.80
N TRP A 225 -7.04 -21.85 2.02
CA TRP A 225 -5.90 -22.40 2.77
C TRP A 225 -5.08 -23.40 1.96
N SER A 226 -5.22 -23.44 0.63
CA SER A 226 -4.38 -24.32 -0.17
C SER A 226 -2.91 -23.84 -0.14
N VAL A 227 -2.02 -24.74 0.25
CA VAL A 227 -0.58 -24.49 0.37
C VAL A 227 0.01 -23.98 -0.95
N SER A 228 -0.49 -24.47 -2.10
CA SER A 228 -0.08 -24.01 -3.43
C SER A 228 -0.45 -22.55 -3.70
N PHE A 229 -1.62 -22.09 -3.24
CA PHE A 229 -2.03 -20.70 -3.36
C PHE A 229 -1.15 -19.77 -2.50
N ILE A 230 -0.85 -20.18 -1.27
CA ILE A 230 0.00 -19.41 -0.34
C ILE A 230 1.44 -19.33 -0.86
N PHE A 231 1.99 -20.44 -1.37
CA PHE A 231 3.34 -20.46 -1.95
C PHE A 231 3.42 -19.67 -3.26
N ALA A 232 2.43 -19.75 -4.14
CA ALA A 232 2.43 -19.00 -5.39
C ALA A 232 2.29 -17.48 -5.14
N THR A 233 1.39 -17.08 -4.26
CA THR A 233 1.18 -15.66 -3.91
C THR A 233 2.32 -15.08 -3.08
N GLY A 234 2.83 -15.84 -2.12
CA GLY A 234 4.03 -15.50 -1.36
C GLY A 234 5.27 -15.42 -2.24
N GLY A 235 5.46 -16.40 -3.13
CA GLY A 235 6.55 -16.45 -4.12
C GLY A 235 6.52 -15.26 -5.07
N MET A 236 5.34 -14.88 -5.57
CA MET A 236 5.18 -13.65 -6.36
C MET A 236 5.54 -12.38 -5.59
N ALA A 237 5.13 -12.28 -4.32
CA ALA A 237 5.50 -11.13 -3.48
C ALA A 237 7.03 -11.07 -3.26
N PHE A 238 7.69 -12.21 -3.08
CA PHE A 238 9.16 -12.28 -3.00
C PHE A 238 9.83 -11.97 -4.33
N MET A 239 9.33 -12.48 -5.46
CA MET A 239 9.87 -12.19 -6.79
C MET A 239 9.72 -10.71 -7.16
N LEU A 240 8.57 -10.09 -6.87
CA LEU A 240 8.36 -8.66 -7.05
C LEU A 240 9.33 -7.85 -6.19
N LEU A 241 9.49 -8.23 -4.92
CA LEU A 241 10.42 -7.57 -4.00
C LEU A 241 11.87 -7.71 -4.49
N THR A 242 12.28 -8.91 -4.93
CA THR A 242 13.61 -9.19 -5.47
C THR A 242 13.85 -8.42 -6.77
N PHE A 243 12.86 -8.34 -7.66
CA PHE A 243 12.97 -7.57 -8.90
C PHE A 243 13.14 -6.07 -8.61
N CYS A 244 12.32 -5.51 -7.72
CA CYS A 244 12.48 -4.12 -7.26
C CYS A 244 13.84 -3.89 -6.59
N TYR A 245 14.31 -4.85 -5.79
CA TYR A 245 15.61 -4.79 -5.13
C TYR A 245 16.76 -4.78 -6.16
N LEU A 246 16.74 -5.69 -7.14
CA LEU A 246 17.77 -5.77 -8.17
C LEU A 246 17.80 -4.51 -9.05
N LEU A 247 16.65 -3.97 -9.43
CA LEU A 247 16.57 -2.74 -10.23
C LEU A 247 17.15 -1.51 -9.51
N VAL A 248 16.94 -1.42 -8.20
CA VAL A 248 17.30 -0.25 -7.40
C VAL A 248 18.72 -0.34 -6.84
N ASP A 249 19.09 -1.49 -6.27
CA ASP A 249 20.29 -1.64 -5.45
C ASP A 249 21.48 -2.23 -6.23
N VAL A 250 21.21 -3.12 -7.20
CA VAL A 250 22.26 -3.81 -7.98
C VAL A 250 22.49 -3.16 -9.34
N LEU A 251 21.41 -2.85 -10.08
CA LEU A 251 21.50 -2.29 -11.43
C LEU A 251 21.68 -0.77 -11.44
N GLY A 252 21.38 -0.07 -10.33
CA GLY A 252 21.57 1.38 -10.20
C GLY A 252 20.81 2.24 -11.22
N TRP A 253 19.91 1.64 -12.01
CA TRP A 253 19.17 2.30 -13.09
C TRP A 253 18.20 3.38 -12.61
N TRP A 254 17.83 3.33 -11.34
CA TRP A 254 16.96 4.31 -10.73
C TRP A 254 17.35 4.49 -9.27
N SER A 255 17.43 5.75 -8.81
CA SER A 255 17.75 6.10 -7.42
C SER A 255 16.76 5.54 -6.38
N GLY A 256 15.67 4.88 -6.80
CA GLY A 256 14.70 4.23 -5.92
C GLY A 256 13.95 5.20 -5.01
N ALA A 257 13.86 6.47 -5.40
CA ALA A 257 13.40 7.56 -4.54
C ALA A 257 11.97 7.44 -3.95
N PRO A 258 11.03 6.63 -4.49
CA PRO A 258 9.79 6.30 -3.79
C PRO A 258 9.79 4.96 -3.02
N PHE A 259 10.79 4.07 -3.19
CA PHE A 259 10.81 2.71 -2.62
C PHE A 259 11.99 2.42 -1.66
N VAL A 260 13.11 3.14 -1.75
CA VAL A 260 14.27 3.02 -0.86
C VAL A 260 13.97 3.59 0.52
N PHE A 261 13.15 4.63 0.58
CA PHE A 261 12.84 5.34 1.83
C PHE A 261 11.80 4.67 2.72
N PRO A 262 10.77 3.94 2.23
CA PRO A 262 10.05 3.04 3.11
C PRO A 262 10.97 1.93 3.68
N GLY A 263 12.05 1.55 2.96
CA GLY A 263 13.03 0.54 3.39
C GLY A 263 14.13 0.98 4.36
N LYS A 264 14.52 2.27 4.38
CA LYS A 264 15.64 2.81 5.19
C LYS A 264 15.25 3.34 6.58
N TRP A 265 14.20 2.80 7.20
CA TRP A 265 13.92 3.09 8.62
C TRP A 265 14.56 2.02 9.51
N PRO A 266 15.53 2.37 10.38
CA PRO A 266 16.10 1.42 11.32
C PRO A 266 15.09 1.21 12.46
N PHE A 267 14.09 0.37 12.20
CA PHE A 267 13.50 -0.43 13.28
C PHE A 267 14.46 -1.57 13.56
N SER A 268 15.59 -1.25 14.21
CA SER A 268 16.31 -2.19 15.05
C SER A 268 15.55 -2.24 16.38
N PHE A 269 14.71 -3.26 16.51
CA PHE A 269 14.73 -4.08 17.71
C PHE A 269 15.57 -5.30 17.36
#